data_AF-A0A3C0TI55-F1
#
_entry.id   AF-A0A3C0TI55-F1
#
_cell.length_a   1.000
_cell.length_b   1.000
_cell.length_c   1.000
_cell.angle_alpha   90.00
_cell.angle_beta   90.00
_cell.angle_gamma   90.00
#
_symmetry.space_group_name_H-M   'P 1'
#
loop_
_entity.id
_entity.type
_entity.pdbx_description
1 polymer ?
#
loop_
_entity_poly.entity_id
_entity_poly.type
_entity_poly.pdbx_seq_one_letter_code
_entity_poly.pdbx_strand_id
1 'polypeptide(L)'
;MIHGQKYIILFKKIQPRSFSPPGLTPARKRGKVHGVKTAIEIYKLLPKTNCGACGLPNCFGFATKLAAHMASLDDCPDIAEEDRAALRDADTGRRESPGTVYEQALESLKKKIQAVDFKKAAGLFRAIYRDADTITIEFLHKRYVVTKHAVLTDSGEKVRPWTAILIYNHLCMPSPPATAGEWISFSAIPQSHAKDKAWKGHVEEVIARHFSGKVEELKRACENFGCVKTDREGSHDAAYTLRFFPLFPVLLLFWDAVPEEGFPAQCTLLLDKHAPHYLDIESIVVLGEEFAGRMTEER
;
A
#
# COMPACT_ATOMS: atom_id res chain seq x y z
N MET A 1 30.21 -16.84 -28.02
CA MET A 1 30.31 -18.02 -27.15
C MET A 1 30.71 -17.57 -25.76
N ILE A 2 30.07 -18.15 -24.73
CA ILE A 2 30.34 -18.06 -23.27
C ILE A 2 30.13 -16.64 -22.67
N HIS A 3 29.15 -16.31 -21.81
CA HIS A 3 28.76 -16.91 -20.53
C HIS A 3 27.28 -16.62 -20.20
N GLY A 4 26.41 -17.63 -20.34
CA GLY A 4 24.96 -17.53 -20.09
C GLY A 4 24.40 -18.69 -19.26
N GLN A 5 25.20 -19.30 -18.38
CA GLN A 5 24.78 -20.40 -17.51
C GLN A 5 25.46 -20.28 -16.14
N LYS A 6 24.78 -19.66 -15.16
CA LYS A 6 25.11 -19.85 -13.73
C LYS A 6 24.02 -19.47 -12.72
N TYR A 7 22.76 -19.26 -13.13
CA TYR A 7 21.64 -19.00 -12.20
C TYR A 7 20.45 -19.94 -12.40
N ILE A 8 20.72 -21.19 -12.80
CA ILE A 8 19.74 -22.27 -12.79
C ILE A 8 20.40 -23.43 -12.05
N ILE A 9 20.35 -23.43 -10.72
CA ILE A 9 20.42 -24.58 -9.79
C ILE A 9 20.28 -23.96 -8.39
N LEU A 10 19.03 -23.77 -7.92
CA LEU A 10 18.68 -23.81 -6.49
C LEU A 10 17.16 -23.87 -6.23
N PHE A 11 16.37 -24.45 -7.16
CA PHE A 11 14.92 -24.64 -7.00
C PHE A 11 14.44 -26.04 -7.42
N LYS A 12 15.27 -27.07 -7.21
CA LYS A 12 14.86 -28.48 -7.38
C LYS A 12 15.27 -29.29 -6.15
N LYS A 13 14.42 -29.28 -5.10
CA LYS A 13 14.25 -30.37 -4.13
C LYS A 13 13.19 -30.05 -3.06
N ILE A 14 11.94 -29.80 -3.47
CA ILE A 14 10.78 -30.07 -2.59
C ILE A 14 9.68 -30.66 -3.48
N GLN A 15 9.58 -31.99 -3.47
CA GLN A 15 8.44 -32.72 -4.04
C GLN A 15 7.21 -32.49 -3.15
N PRO A 16 5.99 -32.33 -3.71
CA PRO A 16 4.78 -32.24 -2.91
C PRO A 16 4.53 -33.62 -2.27
N ARG A 17 4.71 -33.73 -0.95
CA ARG A 17 4.20 -34.89 -0.21
C ARG A 17 2.67 -34.83 -0.26
N SER A 18 2.05 -35.89 -0.76
CA SER A 18 0.62 -36.15 -0.65
C SER A 18 0.19 -36.01 0.81
N PHE A 19 -0.60 -34.99 1.11
CA PHE A 19 -1.19 -34.79 2.43
C PHE A 19 -2.46 -35.64 2.50
N SER A 20 -2.33 -36.86 3.03
CA SER A 20 -3.51 -37.59 3.53
C SER A 20 -3.97 -36.91 4.83
N PRO A 21 -5.28 -36.64 5.01
CA PRO A 21 -5.76 -36.00 6.22
C PRO A 21 -5.49 -36.91 7.43
N PRO A 22 -4.87 -36.42 8.52
CA PRO A 22 -4.82 -37.17 9.76
C PRO A 22 -6.25 -37.34 10.28
N GLY A 23 -6.60 -38.58 10.64
CA GLY A 23 -7.91 -38.92 11.21
C GLY A 23 -8.27 -37.98 12.36
N LEU A 24 -9.56 -37.63 12.43
CA LEU A 24 -10.14 -36.83 13.50
C LEU A 24 -9.77 -37.44 14.86
N THR A 25 -8.84 -36.79 15.54
CA THR A 25 -8.60 -37.01 16.96
C THR A 25 -9.73 -36.32 17.74
N PRO A 26 -10.27 -36.95 18.80
CA PRO A 26 -11.38 -36.37 19.54
C PRO A 26 -10.93 -35.06 20.20
N ALA A 27 -11.83 -34.06 20.16
CA ALA A 27 -11.61 -32.73 20.68
C ALA A 27 -11.05 -32.77 22.11
N ARG A 28 -9.79 -32.34 22.28
CA ARG A 28 -9.23 -32.05 23.61
C ARG A 28 -10.05 -30.91 24.21
N LYS A 29 -10.69 -31.18 25.36
CA LYS A 29 -11.37 -30.16 26.17
C LYS A 29 -10.42 -28.99 26.41
N ARG A 30 -10.81 -27.77 25.98
CA ARG A 30 -10.09 -26.52 26.28
C ARG A 30 -10.07 -26.32 27.79
N GLY A 31 -8.93 -26.58 28.43
CA GLY A 31 -8.68 -26.11 29.78
C GLY A 31 -8.66 -24.58 29.78
N LYS A 32 -9.34 -23.94 30.74
CA LYS A 32 -9.30 -22.48 30.94
C LYS A 32 -7.87 -22.06 31.28
N VAL A 33 -7.13 -21.55 30.30
CA VAL A 33 -5.90 -20.78 30.55
C VAL A 33 -6.34 -19.47 31.18
N HIS A 34 -6.19 -19.33 32.49
CA HIS A 34 -6.45 -18.09 33.20
C HIS A 34 -5.30 -17.13 32.89
N GLY A 35 -5.57 -16.00 32.22
CA GLY A 35 -4.62 -14.92 32.04
C GLY A 35 -4.71 -14.20 30.68
N VAL A 36 -4.84 -14.92 29.57
CA VAL A 36 -4.74 -14.32 28.24
C VAL A 36 -6.08 -13.71 27.80
N LYS A 37 -6.14 -12.38 27.67
CA LYS A 37 -7.29 -11.68 27.07
C LYS A 37 -7.51 -12.15 25.63
N THR A 38 -8.74 -12.48 25.29
CA THR A 38 -9.17 -12.78 23.92
C THR A 38 -9.09 -11.53 23.03
N ALA A 39 -9.03 -11.72 21.71
CA ALA A 39 -9.05 -10.60 20.76
C ALA A 39 -10.26 -9.67 20.95
N ILE A 40 -11.41 -10.21 21.37
CA ILE A 40 -12.61 -9.41 21.66
C ILE A 40 -12.41 -8.55 22.92
N GLU A 41 -11.83 -9.11 23.98
CA GLU A 41 -11.55 -8.38 25.22
C GLU A 41 -10.49 -7.29 25.02
N ILE A 42 -9.48 -7.57 24.18
CA ILE A 42 -8.48 -6.56 23.78
C ILE A 42 -9.15 -5.47 22.96
N TYR A 43 -9.97 -5.83 21.96
CA TYR A 43 -10.64 -4.85 21.08
C TYR A 43 -11.53 -3.86 21.85
N LYS A 44 -12.16 -4.30 22.96
CA LYS A 44 -12.98 -3.42 23.81
C LYS A 44 -12.17 -2.25 24.40
N LEU A 45 -10.89 -2.48 24.65
CA LEU A 45 -9.94 -1.51 25.25
C LEU A 45 -9.15 -0.74 24.18
N LEU A 46 -9.41 -0.97 22.89
CA LEU A 46 -8.79 -0.18 21.82
C LEU A 46 -9.63 1.06 21.49
N PRO A 47 -9.01 2.10 20.89
CA PRO A 47 -9.68 3.34 20.49
C PRO A 47 -10.80 3.17 19.45
N LYS A 48 -10.80 2.05 18.69
CA LYS A 48 -11.78 1.74 17.63
C LYS A 48 -11.84 2.79 16.51
N THR A 49 -10.79 3.60 16.34
CA THR A 49 -10.67 4.59 15.27
C THR A 49 -10.42 3.96 13.91
N ASN A 50 -9.91 2.73 13.87
CA ASN A 50 -9.45 2.06 12.65
C ASN A 50 -8.45 2.90 11.82
N CYS A 51 -7.66 3.76 12.49
CA CYS A 51 -6.79 4.74 11.84
C CYS A 51 -5.62 4.14 11.05
N GLY A 52 -5.29 2.86 11.25
CA GLY A 52 -4.20 2.18 10.55
C GLY A 52 -2.78 2.56 11.01
N ALA A 53 -2.62 3.44 12.02
CA ALA A 53 -1.31 3.90 12.48
C ALA A 53 -0.35 2.77 12.91
N CYS A 54 -0.89 1.66 13.42
CA CYS A 54 -0.14 0.46 13.80
C CYS A 54 0.28 -0.44 12.60
N GLY A 55 -0.14 -0.11 11.38
CA GLY A 55 0.11 -0.91 10.18
C GLY A 55 -0.87 -2.04 9.93
N LEU A 56 -2.04 -2.02 10.58
CA LEU A 56 -3.10 -3.00 10.39
C LEU A 56 -4.41 -2.31 9.97
N PRO A 57 -5.22 -2.96 9.11
CA PRO A 57 -6.36 -2.32 8.43
C PRO A 57 -7.49 -1.88 9.36
N ASN A 58 -7.59 -2.44 10.56
CA ASN A 58 -8.58 -2.04 11.56
C ASN A 58 -8.12 -2.43 12.97
N CYS A 59 -8.74 -1.83 13.98
CA CYS A 59 -8.42 -2.06 15.38
C CYS A 59 -8.67 -3.52 15.79
N PHE A 60 -9.63 -4.23 15.18
CA PHE A 60 -9.86 -5.65 15.48
C PHE A 60 -8.71 -6.52 14.97
N GLY A 61 -8.17 -6.23 13.78
CA GLY A 61 -6.96 -6.84 13.25
C GLY A 61 -5.78 -6.67 14.20
N PHE A 62 -5.60 -5.47 14.74
CA PHE A 62 -4.61 -5.23 15.80
C PHE A 62 -4.88 -6.03 17.06
N ALA A 63 -6.13 -6.10 17.53
CA ALA A 63 -6.51 -6.91 18.69
C ALA A 63 -6.20 -8.41 18.49
N THR A 64 -6.45 -8.97 17.31
CA THR A 64 -6.10 -10.37 16.99
C THR A 64 -4.59 -10.62 17.01
N LYS A 65 -3.79 -9.68 16.51
CA LYS A 65 -2.33 -9.78 16.54
C LYS A 65 -1.78 -9.66 17.96
N LEU A 66 -2.36 -8.77 18.78
CA LEU A 66 -2.02 -8.66 20.20
C LEU A 66 -2.35 -9.96 20.95
N ALA A 67 -3.54 -10.54 20.74
CA ALA A 67 -3.95 -11.80 21.35
C ALA A 67 -3.06 -12.99 20.94
N ALA A 68 -2.44 -12.92 19.76
CA ALA A 68 -1.50 -13.93 19.27
C ALA A 68 -0.03 -13.65 19.65
N HIS A 69 0.24 -12.60 20.46
CA HIS A 69 1.59 -12.10 20.78
C HIS A 69 2.45 -11.79 19.53
N MET A 70 1.79 -11.36 18.45
CA MET A 70 2.39 -10.97 17.17
C MET A 70 2.47 -9.44 17.00
N ALA A 71 2.05 -8.67 18.00
CA ALA A 71 2.11 -7.22 18.04
C ALA A 71 2.34 -6.73 19.48
N SER A 72 2.85 -5.52 19.63
CA SER A 72 3.00 -4.84 20.92
C SER A 72 1.94 -3.76 21.10
N LEU A 73 1.60 -3.43 22.35
CA LEU A 73 0.72 -2.28 22.64
C LEU A 73 1.34 -0.97 22.14
N ASP A 74 2.66 -0.89 22.13
CA ASP A 74 3.40 0.31 21.74
C ASP A 74 3.28 0.60 20.23
N ASP A 75 2.81 -0.38 19.44
CA ASP A 75 2.54 -0.19 18.01
C ASP A 75 1.31 0.71 17.76
N CYS A 76 0.41 0.89 18.74
CA CYS A 76 -0.72 1.79 18.61
C CYS A 76 -0.47 3.06 19.43
N PRO A 77 -0.34 4.24 18.79
CA PRO A 77 -0.05 5.48 19.49
C PRO A 77 -1.24 6.02 20.31
N ASP A 78 -2.46 5.62 19.94
CA ASP A 78 -3.70 6.24 20.44
C ASP A 78 -4.36 5.48 21.59
N ILE A 79 -3.78 4.37 22.09
CA ILE A 79 -4.33 3.67 23.27
C ILE A 79 -4.13 4.56 24.50
N ALA A 80 -5.23 4.87 25.20
CA ALA A 80 -5.20 5.59 26.46
C ALA A 80 -4.36 4.84 27.52
N GLU A 81 -3.66 5.57 28.39
CA GLU A 81 -2.72 4.96 29.35
C GLU A 81 -3.41 3.97 30.30
N GLU A 82 -4.64 4.27 30.72
CA GLU A 82 -5.45 3.38 31.58
C GLU A 82 -5.76 2.04 30.88
N ASP A 83 -6.18 2.10 29.61
CA ASP A 83 -6.43 0.91 28.79
C ASP A 83 -5.13 0.15 28.51
N ARG A 84 -4.03 0.87 28.29
CA ARG A 84 -2.69 0.29 28.08
C ARG A 84 -2.23 -0.47 29.32
N ALA A 85 -2.41 0.10 30.52
CA ALA A 85 -2.11 -0.57 31.78
C ALA A 85 -2.98 -1.83 31.96
N ALA A 86 -4.29 -1.74 31.72
CA ALA A 86 -5.20 -2.89 31.80
C ALA A 86 -4.86 -4.01 30.81
N LEU A 87 -4.24 -3.67 29.68
CA LEU A 87 -3.75 -4.61 28.67
C LEU A 87 -2.35 -5.18 29.00
N ARG A 88 -1.53 -4.49 29.81
CA ARG A 88 -0.20 -4.96 30.27
C ARG A 88 -0.31 -5.91 31.46
N ASP A 89 -1.15 -5.59 32.44
CA ASP A 89 -1.32 -6.39 33.67
C ASP A 89 -1.84 -7.81 33.42
N ALA A 90 -2.46 -8.05 32.26
CA ALA A 90 -3.00 -9.34 31.90
C ALA A 90 -2.00 -10.29 31.20
N ASP A 91 -0.77 -9.87 30.90
CA ASP A 91 0.13 -10.68 30.07
C ASP A 91 1.63 -10.44 30.36
N THR A 92 2.24 -11.35 31.13
CA THR A 92 3.66 -11.31 31.49
C THR A 92 4.62 -11.87 30.43
N GLY A 93 4.10 -12.31 29.27
CA GLY A 93 4.88 -12.94 28.19
C GLY A 93 5.10 -12.08 26.95
N ARG A 94 4.79 -10.77 27.00
CA ARG A 94 4.78 -9.90 25.83
C ARG A 94 6.20 -9.56 25.36
N ARG A 95 6.40 -9.59 24.03
CA ARG A 95 7.67 -9.22 23.38
C ARG A 95 7.80 -7.69 23.32
N GLU A 96 9.03 -7.19 23.41
CA GLU A 96 9.32 -5.79 23.08
C GLU A 96 8.82 -5.47 21.68
N SER A 97 8.29 -4.26 21.48
CA SER A 97 7.83 -3.81 20.17
C SER A 97 9.03 -3.76 19.21
N PRO A 98 8.98 -4.44 18.07
CA PRO A 98 9.91 -4.19 16.97
C PRO A 98 9.63 -2.87 16.23
N GLY A 99 8.69 -2.05 16.73
CA GLY A 99 8.05 -0.94 16.02
C GLY A 99 6.83 -1.41 15.21
N THR A 100 6.04 -0.46 14.72
CA THR A 100 4.96 -0.76 13.77
C THR A 100 5.50 -1.46 12.52
N VAL A 101 4.62 -2.13 11.76
CA VAL A 101 4.99 -2.76 10.47
C VAL A 101 5.68 -1.74 9.55
N TYR A 102 5.24 -0.49 9.59
CA TYR A 102 5.83 0.59 8.81
C TYR A 102 7.20 1.03 9.32
N GLU A 103 7.40 1.12 10.64
CA GLU A 103 8.69 1.49 11.22
C GLU A 103 9.78 0.48 10.84
N GLN A 104 9.46 -0.82 10.89
CA GLN A 104 10.37 -1.89 10.48
C GLN A 104 10.71 -1.82 8.99
N ALA A 105 9.72 -1.55 8.14
CA ALA A 105 9.91 -1.35 6.71
C ALA A 105 10.79 -0.13 6.43
N LEU A 106 10.52 0.99 7.11
CA LEU A 106 11.31 2.22 7.00
C LEU A 106 12.74 2.05 7.46
N GLU A 107 13.00 1.31 8.53
CA GLU A 107 14.36 1.05 9.00
C GLU A 107 15.18 0.28 7.96
N SER A 108 14.55 -0.71 7.32
CA SER A 108 15.17 -1.45 6.22
C SER A 108 15.42 -0.57 4.99
N LEU A 109 14.48 0.32 4.66
CA LEU A 109 14.58 1.21 3.51
C LEU A 109 15.57 2.35 3.73
N LYS A 110 15.71 2.88 4.95
CA LYS A 110 16.72 3.89 5.29
C LYS A 110 18.13 3.41 4.99
N LYS A 111 18.44 2.14 5.25
CA LYS A 111 19.76 1.57 4.89
C LYS A 111 19.98 1.56 3.38
N LYS A 112 18.92 1.25 2.61
CA LYS A 112 19.00 1.27 1.14
C LYS A 112 19.14 2.70 0.61
N ILE A 113 18.33 3.64 1.09
CA ILE A 113 18.34 5.03 0.59
C ILE A 113 19.67 5.74 0.85
N GLN A 114 20.34 5.41 1.96
CA GLN A 114 21.69 5.92 2.25
C GLN A 114 22.68 5.58 1.13
N ALA A 115 22.59 4.37 0.58
CA ALA A 115 23.44 3.88 -0.50
C ALA A 115 23.03 4.36 -1.91
N VAL A 116 21.85 4.96 -2.07
CA VAL A 116 21.39 5.45 -3.39
C VAL A 116 22.18 6.70 -3.77
N ASP A 117 22.81 6.71 -4.94
CA ASP A 117 23.35 7.94 -5.53
C ASP A 117 22.20 8.85 -5.98
N PHE A 118 22.01 9.96 -5.27
CA PHE A 118 20.92 10.90 -5.48
C PHE A 118 21.04 11.67 -6.80
N LYS A 119 22.25 11.88 -7.31
CA LYS A 119 22.45 12.49 -8.63
C LYS A 119 21.98 11.55 -9.74
N LYS A 120 22.33 10.27 -9.63
CA LYS A 120 21.87 9.23 -10.55
C LYS A 120 20.36 8.99 -10.44
N ALA A 121 19.84 8.86 -9.22
CA ALA A 121 18.41 8.65 -8.97
C ALA A 121 17.55 9.80 -9.50
N ALA A 122 18.00 11.05 -9.33
CA ALA A 122 17.31 12.21 -9.88
C ALA A 122 17.12 12.11 -11.39
N GLY A 123 18.16 11.68 -12.13
CA GLY A 123 18.07 11.43 -13.56
C GLY A 123 17.11 10.29 -13.91
N LEU A 124 17.17 9.17 -13.20
CA LEU A 124 16.34 7.98 -13.47
C LEU A 124 14.85 8.20 -13.19
N PHE A 125 14.52 8.93 -12.12
CA PHE A 125 13.14 9.08 -11.64
C PHE A 125 12.54 10.47 -11.93
N ARG A 126 13.26 11.30 -12.71
CA ARG A 126 12.91 12.70 -12.98
C ARG A 126 12.66 13.51 -11.71
N ALA A 127 13.44 13.24 -10.68
CA ALA A 127 13.49 14.07 -9.49
C ALA A 127 14.44 15.26 -9.72
N ILE A 128 14.30 16.31 -8.93
CA ILE A 128 15.18 17.48 -8.97
C ILE A 128 16.34 17.22 -8.01
N TYR A 129 17.55 17.07 -8.55
CA TYR A 129 18.76 17.00 -7.74
C TYR A 129 19.04 18.33 -7.05
N ARG A 130 19.30 18.33 -5.74
CA ARG A 130 19.71 19.52 -4.99
C ARG A 130 21.18 19.44 -4.64
N ASP A 131 21.57 18.35 -3.96
CA ASP A 131 22.92 18.07 -3.52
C ASP A 131 23.08 16.56 -3.25
N ALA A 132 24.26 16.15 -2.74
CA ALA A 132 24.59 14.75 -2.51
C ALA A 132 23.61 14.01 -1.56
N ASP A 133 22.95 14.73 -0.67
CA ASP A 133 22.10 14.19 0.38
C ASP A 133 20.62 14.52 0.21
N THR A 134 20.28 15.35 -0.79
CA THR A 134 18.92 15.87 -0.97
C THR A 134 18.45 15.85 -2.43
N ILE A 135 17.23 15.34 -2.65
CA ILE A 135 16.47 15.49 -3.90
C ILE A 135 15.05 15.96 -3.61
N THR A 136 14.41 16.59 -4.59
CA THR A 136 12.97 16.88 -4.57
C THR A 136 12.26 15.98 -5.58
N ILE A 137 11.26 15.22 -5.16
CA ILE A 137 10.48 14.34 -6.05
C ILE A 137 9.00 14.72 -6.02
N GLU A 138 8.34 14.56 -7.16
CA GLU A 138 6.88 14.65 -7.24
C GLU A 138 6.25 13.28 -6.98
N PHE A 139 5.26 13.26 -6.09
CA PHE A 139 4.50 12.06 -5.76
C PHE A 139 3.03 12.45 -5.55
N LEU A 140 2.12 11.85 -6.31
CA LEU A 140 0.68 12.15 -6.29
C LEU A 140 0.42 13.67 -6.36
N HIS A 141 1.02 14.32 -7.35
CA HIS A 141 0.94 15.78 -7.61
C HIS A 141 1.35 16.70 -6.46
N LYS A 142 2.12 16.19 -5.49
CA LYS A 142 2.75 17.00 -4.43
C LYS A 142 4.26 16.83 -4.47
N ARG A 143 5.01 17.87 -4.08
CA ARG A 143 6.47 17.82 -3.96
C ARG A 143 6.88 17.37 -2.57
N TYR A 144 7.91 16.55 -2.52
CA TYR A 144 8.52 16.07 -1.28
C TYR A 144 10.03 16.26 -1.34
N VAL A 145 10.60 16.64 -0.22
CA VAL A 145 12.04 16.69 -0.01
C VAL A 145 12.48 15.35 0.54
N VAL A 146 13.37 14.66 -0.17
CA VAL A 146 13.91 13.36 0.23
C VAL A 146 15.36 13.58 0.62
N THR A 147 15.68 13.25 1.85
CA THR A 147 17.05 13.21 2.35
C THR A 147 17.50 11.75 2.54
N LYS A 148 18.77 11.56 2.90
CA LYS A 148 19.30 10.25 3.32
C LYS A 148 18.64 9.68 4.58
N HIS A 149 17.86 10.47 5.31
CA HIS A 149 17.32 10.10 6.62
C HIS A 149 15.80 10.20 6.71
N ALA A 150 15.18 11.08 5.93
CA ALA A 150 13.75 11.37 6.02
C ALA A 150 13.15 11.78 4.66
N VAL A 151 11.84 11.57 4.57
CA VAL A 151 11.00 12.21 3.56
C VAL A 151 10.17 13.28 4.25
N LEU A 152 10.20 14.49 3.70
CA LEU A 152 9.53 15.67 4.22
C LEU A 152 8.59 16.26 3.18
N THR A 153 7.55 16.95 3.63
CA THR A 153 6.75 17.84 2.78
C THR A 153 7.60 19.03 2.32
N ASP A 154 7.09 19.80 1.35
CA ASP A 154 7.73 21.06 0.91
C ASP A 154 7.80 22.12 2.05
N SER A 155 6.96 21.99 3.09
CA SER A 155 7.00 22.80 4.32
C SER A 155 8.00 22.28 5.37
N GLY A 156 8.67 21.15 5.13
CA GLY A 156 9.65 20.56 6.05
C GLY A 156 9.04 19.64 7.13
N GLU A 157 7.77 19.29 7.03
CA GLU A 157 7.09 18.40 7.98
C GLU A 157 7.33 16.93 7.63
N LYS A 158 7.36 16.05 8.64
CA LYS A 158 7.47 14.61 8.40
C LYS A 158 6.20 14.08 7.72
N VAL A 159 6.39 13.32 6.66
CA VAL A 159 5.27 12.64 5.99
C VAL A 159 4.79 11.43 6.78
N ARG A 160 3.58 10.95 6.45
CA ARG A 160 3.07 9.69 7.00
C ARG A 160 3.96 8.51 6.59
N PRO A 161 4.13 7.47 7.43
CA PRO A 161 5.10 6.39 7.19
C PRO A 161 4.99 5.72 5.82
N TRP A 162 3.78 5.42 5.35
CA TRP A 162 3.56 4.80 4.05
C TRP A 162 3.97 5.67 2.86
N THR A 163 3.81 7.00 2.97
CA THR A 163 4.27 7.95 1.93
C THR A 163 5.79 7.88 1.80
N ALA A 164 6.51 7.84 2.93
CA ALA A 164 7.95 7.65 2.93
C ALA A 164 8.35 6.29 2.36
N ILE A 165 7.64 5.21 2.70
CA ILE A 165 7.89 3.86 2.18
C ILE A 165 7.75 3.83 0.66
N LEU A 166 6.66 4.36 0.09
CA LEU A 166 6.41 4.36 -1.35
C LEU A 166 7.48 5.15 -2.11
N ILE A 167 7.85 6.34 -1.61
CA ILE A 167 8.90 7.16 -2.22
C ILE A 167 10.26 6.45 -2.15
N TYR A 168 10.61 5.84 -1.02
CA TYR A 168 11.86 5.09 -0.91
C TYR A 168 11.90 3.84 -1.78
N ASN A 169 10.81 3.06 -1.84
CA ASN A 169 10.71 1.90 -2.73
C ASN A 169 10.93 2.33 -4.18
N HIS A 170 10.27 3.40 -4.61
CA HIS A 170 10.43 3.97 -5.95
C HIS A 170 11.90 4.32 -6.24
N LEU A 171 12.54 5.08 -5.37
CA LEU A 171 13.95 5.50 -5.52
C LEU A 171 14.96 4.35 -5.43
N CYS A 172 14.57 3.23 -4.82
CA CYS A 172 15.40 2.02 -4.73
C CYS A 172 15.24 1.09 -5.94
N MET A 173 14.36 1.39 -6.90
CA MET A 173 14.19 0.55 -8.07
C MET A 173 15.42 0.61 -9.00
N PRO A 174 15.86 -0.52 -9.56
CA PRO A 174 17.04 -0.53 -10.42
C PRO A 174 16.69 -0.06 -11.83
N SER A 175 17.11 1.15 -12.18
CA SER A 175 17.16 1.66 -13.57
C SER A 175 15.91 1.34 -14.42
N PRO A 176 14.75 1.91 -14.08
CA PRO A 176 13.51 1.59 -14.78
C PRO A 176 13.57 2.00 -16.27
N PRO A 177 12.94 1.24 -17.19
CA PRO A 177 12.85 1.59 -18.60
C PRO A 177 11.89 2.77 -18.80
N ALA A 178 11.99 3.49 -19.92
CA ALA A 178 10.98 4.49 -20.27
C ALA A 178 9.56 3.90 -20.28
N THR A 179 8.54 4.73 -20.04
CA THR A 179 7.13 4.33 -20.12
C THR A 179 6.83 3.68 -21.47
N ALA A 180 6.11 2.56 -21.46
CA ALA A 180 5.76 1.83 -22.68
C ALA A 180 4.74 2.59 -23.54
N GLY A 181 3.88 3.41 -22.92
CA GLY A 181 2.73 4.02 -23.58
C GLY A 181 1.61 3.02 -23.89
N GLU A 182 1.69 1.82 -23.30
CA GLU A 182 0.71 0.74 -23.41
C GLU A 182 0.00 0.58 -22.07
N TRP A 183 -1.33 0.68 -22.09
CA TRP A 183 -2.18 0.60 -20.91
C TRP A 183 -2.59 -0.84 -20.63
N ILE A 184 -2.38 -1.30 -19.40
CA ILE A 184 -2.77 -2.63 -18.93
C ILE A 184 -3.62 -2.53 -17.65
N SER A 185 -4.50 -3.50 -17.42
CA SER A 185 -5.14 -3.66 -16.11
C SER A 185 -4.14 -4.16 -15.08
N PHE A 186 -4.42 -3.94 -13.80
CA PHE A 186 -3.60 -4.50 -12.73
C PHE A 186 -3.47 -6.04 -12.81
N SER A 187 -4.54 -6.74 -13.19
CA SER A 187 -4.56 -8.20 -13.35
C SER A 187 -3.69 -8.72 -14.49
N ALA A 188 -3.27 -7.86 -15.42
CA ALA A 188 -2.36 -8.20 -16.50
C ALA A 188 -0.88 -8.07 -16.10
N ILE A 189 -0.58 -7.51 -14.91
CA ILE A 189 0.79 -7.47 -14.38
C ILE A 189 1.23 -8.89 -14.01
N PRO A 190 2.42 -9.35 -14.44
CA PRO A 190 2.93 -10.65 -14.04
C PRO A 190 2.99 -10.79 -12.51
N GLN A 191 2.46 -11.90 -11.99
CA GLN A 191 2.44 -12.23 -10.55
C GLN A 191 1.52 -11.37 -9.68
N SER A 192 0.64 -10.55 -10.25
CA SER A 192 -0.29 -9.72 -9.47
C SER A 192 -1.52 -10.45 -8.93
N HIS A 193 -1.79 -11.68 -9.37
CA HIS A 193 -3.01 -12.44 -9.06
C HIS A 193 -3.38 -12.51 -7.57
N ALA A 194 -2.39 -12.58 -6.68
CA ALA A 194 -2.63 -12.62 -5.23
C ALA A 194 -3.23 -11.30 -4.68
N LYS A 195 -3.19 -10.23 -5.47
CA LYS A 195 -3.63 -8.88 -5.13
C LYS A 195 -4.80 -8.38 -5.98
N ASP A 196 -5.26 -9.13 -6.97
CA ASP A 196 -6.38 -8.72 -7.85
C ASP A 196 -7.62 -8.28 -7.06
N LYS A 197 -8.00 -9.05 -6.02
CA LYS A 197 -9.13 -8.71 -5.15
C LYS A 197 -8.89 -7.46 -4.31
N ALA A 198 -7.66 -7.26 -3.84
CA ALA A 198 -7.30 -6.08 -3.06
C ALA A 198 -7.33 -4.82 -3.94
N TRP A 199 -6.72 -4.88 -5.13
CA TRP A 199 -6.80 -3.80 -6.10
C TRP A 199 -8.25 -3.46 -6.46
N LYS A 200 -9.03 -4.47 -6.86
CA LYS A 200 -10.42 -4.26 -7.24
C LYS A 200 -11.23 -3.65 -6.10
N GLY A 201 -11.16 -4.24 -4.91
CA GLY A 201 -12.00 -3.87 -3.77
C GLY A 201 -11.58 -2.58 -3.07
N HIS A 202 -10.29 -2.29 -2.96
CA HIS A 202 -9.76 -1.16 -2.17
C HIS A 202 -9.38 0.06 -3.02
N VAL A 203 -9.31 -0.10 -4.34
CA VAL A 203 -8.95 1.00 -5.26
C VAL A 203 -10.13 1.32 -6.17
N GLU A 204 -10.45 0.41 -7.08
CA GLU A 204 -11.45 0.65 -8.12
C GLU A 204 -12.87 0.76 -7.56
N GLU A 205 -13.28 -0.19 -6.72
CA GLU A 205 -14.61 -0.18 -6.10
C GLU A 205 -14.80 0.96 -5.10
N VAL A 206 -13.73 1.43 -4.44
CA VAL A 206 -13.80 2.59 -3.53
C VAL A 206 -14.19 3.84 -4.31
N ILE A 207 -13.49 4.11 -5.41
CA ILE A 207 -13.80 5.25 -6.29
C ILE A 207 -15.19 5.07 -6.92
N ALA A 208 -15.48 3.88 -7.45
CA ALA A 208 -16.76 3.58 -8.11
C ALA A 208 -17.96 3.80 -7.19
N ARG A 209 -17.91 3.28 -5.96
CA ARG A 209 -18.99 3.44 -4.98
C ARG A 209 -19.15 4.88 -4.52
N HIS A 210 -18.05 5.59 -4.26
CA HIS A 210 -18.10 6.96 -3.78
C HIS A 210 -18.75 7.91 -4.80
N PHE A 211 -18.43 7.74 -6.08
CA PHE A 211 -18.89 8.60 -7.17
C PHE A 211 -20.10 8.06 -7.95
N SER A 212 -20.75 7.00 -7.47
CA SER A 212 -21.94 6.44 -8.14
C SER A 212 -23.08 7.48 -8.21
N GLY A 213 -23.57 7.76 -9.41
CA GLY A 213 -24.55 8.80 -9.72
C GLY A 213 -23.99 10.23 -9.67
N LYS A 214 -22.66 10.39 -9.61
CA LYS A 214 -21.97 11.65 -9.32
C LYS A 214 -20.78 11.90 -10.26
N VAL A 215 -20.89 11.54 -11.54
CA VAL A 215 -19.78 11.72 -12.50
C VAL A 215 -19.21 13.15 -12.54
N GLU A 216 -20.04 14.18 -12.36
CA GLU A 216 -19.56 15.57 -12.32
C GLU A 216 -18.73 15.89 -11.07
N GLU A 217 -19.00 15.25 -9.92
CA GLU A 217 -18.14 15.35 -8.74
C GLU A 217 -16.80 14.64 -8.98
N LEU A 218 -16.80 13.49 -9.65
CA LEU A 218 -15.58 12.77 -10.03
C LEU A 218 -14.71 13.61 -10.96
N LYS A 219 -15.29 14.25 -11.97
CA LYS A 219 -14.58 15.15 -12.89
C LYS A 219 -13.89 16.27 -12.12
N ARG A 220 -14.61 16.95 -11.23
CA ARG A 220 -14.04 18.00 -10.37
C ARG A 220 -12.95 17.47 -9.43
N ALA A 221 -13.14 16.30 -8.83
CA ALA A 221 -12.15 15.68 -7.96
C ALA A 221 -10.85 15.37 -8.73
N CYS A 222 -10.97 14.83 -9.94
CA CYS A 222 -9.84 14.58 -10.85
C CYS A 222 -9.08 15.88 -11.16
N GLU A 223 -9.79 16.92 -11.61
CA GLU A 223 -9.18 18.21 -11.97
C GLU A 223 -8.48 18.85 -10.76
N ASN A 224 -9.13 18.84 -9.58
CA ASN A 224 -8.54 19.35 -8.33
C ASN A 224 -7.33 18.54 -7.85
N PHE A 225 -7.26 17.24 -8.18
CA PHE A 225 -6.11 16.40 -7.88
C PHE A 225 -4.92 16.66 -8.80
N GLY A 226 -5.14 17.28 -9.97
CA GLY A 226 -4.14 17.48 -11.01
C GLY A 226 -4.19 16.44 -12.13
N CYS A 227 -5.26 15.63 -12.20
CA CYS A 227 -5.52 14.77 -13.34
C CYS A 227 -5.83 15.60 -14.59
N VAL A 228 -5.39 15.13 -15.75
CA VAL A 228 -5.62 15.77 -17.05
C VAL A 228 -6.67 14.98 -17.81
N LYS A 229 -7.77 15.64 -18.18
CA LYS A 229 -8.81 15.06 -19.03
C LYS A 229 -8.19 14.54 -20.32
N THR A 230 -8.55 13.32 -20.71
CA THR A 230 -8.04 12.72 -21.94
C THR A 230 -9.19 12.32 -22.84
N ASP A 231 -9.01 12.55 -24.14
CA ASP A 231 -9.90 11.97 -25.14
C ASP A 231 -9.45 10.54 -25.37
N ARG A 232 -10.24 9.59 -24.86
CA ARG A 232 -10.06 8.17 -25.08
C ARG A 232 -11.32 7.64 -25.76
N GLU A 233 -11.14 6.81 -26.77
CA GLU A 233 -12.27 6.13 -27.41
C GLU A 233 -12.84 5.09 -26.45
N GLY A 234 -14.16 5.09 -26.28
CA GLY A 234 -14.86 4.18 -25.39
C GLY A 234 -16.23 4.72 -24.97
N SER A 235 -16.98 3.89 -24.26
CA SER A 235 -18.30 4.22 -23.71
C SER A 235 -18.25 4.78 -22.28
N HIS A 236 -17.11 5.35 -21.88
CA HIS A 236 -16.91 5.87 -20.52
C HIS A 236 -17.46 7.30 -20.37
N ASP A 237 -18.01 7.60 -19.20
CA ASP A 237 -18.54 8.93 -18.87
C ASP A 237 -17.44 9.92 -18.46
N ALA A 238 -16.29 9.39 -18.02
CA ALA A 238 -15.09 10.16 -17.72
C ALA A 238 -13.80 9.37 -18.00
N ALA A 239 -12.81 10.06 -18.57
CA ALA A 239 -11.47 9.54 -18.80
C ALA A 239 -10.41 10.59 -18.42
N TYR A 240 -9.48 10.21 -17.56
CA TYR A 240 -8.45 11.08 -17.03
C TYR A 240 -7.10 10.38 -16.99
N THR A 241 -6.04 11.10 -17.35
CA THR A 241 -4.67 10.66 -17.12
C THR A 241 -4.09 11.38 -15.91
N LEU A 242 -3.28 10.67 -15.13
CA LEU A 242 -2.51 11.27 -14.05
C LEU A 242 -1.15 10.58 -13.93
N ARG A 243 -0.31 11.10 -13.03
CA ARG A 243 1.01 10.53 -12.74
C ARG A 243 1.15 10.33 -11.25
N PHE A 244 1.31 9.08 -10.82
CA PHE A 244 1.63 8.80 -9.42
C PHE A 244 3.05 9.25 -9.06
N PHE A 245 3.97 9.04 -10.00
CA PHE A 245 5.31 9.60 -10.06
C PHE A 245 5.54 10.12 -11.49
N PRO A 246 6.55 10.97 -11.76
CA PRO A 246 6.77 11.54 -13.10
C PRO A 246 6.82 10.51 -14.24
N LEU A 247 7.31 9.30 -13.96
CA LEU A 247 7.43 8.20 -14.92
C LEU A 247 6.45 7.04 -14.66
N PHE A 248 5.41 7.28 -13.86
CA PHE A 248 4.38 6.30 -13.52
C PHE A 248 3.00 6.86 -13.91
N PRO A 249 2.66 6.85 -15.21
CA PRO A 249 1.37 7.35 -15.66
C PRO A 249 0.27 6.33 -15.40
N VAL A 250 -0.94 6.83 -15.16
CA VAL A 250 -2.15 6.05 -14.86
C VAL A 250 -3.30 6.65 -15.68
N LEU A 251 -4.16 5.78 -16.20
CA LEU A 251 -5.39 6.16 -16.90
C LEU A 251 -6.58 5.69 -16.07
N LEU A 252 -7.38 6.64 -15.60
CA LEU A 252 -8.65 6.43 -14.94
C LEU A 252 -9.76 6.44 -15.98
N LEU A 253 -10.54 5.36 -16.04
CA LEU A 253 -11.77 5.26 -16.81
C LEU A 253 -12.94 5.04 -15.85
N PHE A 254 -14.02 5.79 -16.03
CA PHE A 254 -15.20 5.70 -15.19
C PHE A 254 -16.47 5.60 -16.03
N TRP A 255 -17.34 4.68 -15.63
CA TRP A 255 -18.69 4.50 -16.12
C TRP A 255 -19.63 4.74 -14.95
N ASP A 256 -20.58 5.65 -15.10
CA ASP A 256 -21.54 5.94 -14.05
C ASP A 256 -22.61 4.85 -13.99
N ALA A 257 -23.35 4.82 -12.87
CA ALA A 257 -24.45 3.90 -12.72
C ALA A 257 -25.59 4.24 -13.69
N VAL A 258 -26.24 3.21 -14.22
CA VAL A 258 -27.50 3.30 -14.98
C VAL A 258 -28.56 2.52 -14.18
N PRO A 259 -29.22 3.17 -13.20
CA PRO A 259 -30.11 2.49 -12.25
C PRO A 259 -31.26 1.74 -12.91
N GLU A 260 -31.82 2.30 -13.99
CA GLU A 260 -32.92 1.72 -14.75
C GLU A 260 -32.55 0.41 -15.46
N GLU A 261 -31.27 0.22 -15.79
CA GLU A 261 -30.74 -1.01 -16.38
C GLU A 261 -30.05 -1.92 -15.35
N GLY A 262 -29.99 -1.49 -14.09
CA GLY A 262 -29.33 -2.21 -13.00
C GLY A 262 -27.80 -2.26 -13.15
N PHE A 263 -27.20 -1.37 -13.95
CA PHE A 263 -25.75 -1.30 -14.10
C PHE A 263 -25.15 -0.41 -13.00
N PRO A 264 -24.29 -0.95 -12.11
CA PRO A 264 -23.62 -0.15 -11.10
C PRO A 264 -22.49 0.68 -11.72
N ALA A 265 -22.10 1.77 -11.05
CA ALA A 265 -20.92 2.52 -11.44
C ALA A 265 -19.66 1.63 -11.41
N GLN A 266 -18.75 1.88 -12.34
CA GLN A 266 -17.49 1.17 -12.47
C GLN A 266 -16.34 2.17 -12.63
N CYS A 267 -15.25 1.92 -11.92
CA CYS A 267 -13.99 2.59 -12.12
C CYS A 267 -12.94 1.55 -12.51
N THR A 268 -12.06 1.90 -13.45
CA THR A 268 -10.89 1.10 -13.82
C THR A 268 -9.67 2.00 -13.84
N LEU A 269 -8.62 1.58 -13.15
CA LEU A 269 -7.31 2.22 -13.23
C LEU A 269 -6.39 1.36 -14.10
N LEU A 270 -6.04 1.87 -15.27
CA LEU A 270 -5.06 1.26 -16.15
C LEU A 270 -3.67 1.84 -15.86
N LEU A 271 -2.69 0.95 -15.85
CA LEU A 271 -1.30 1.27 -15.54
C LEU A 271 -0.47 1.16 -16.83
N ASP A 272 0.64 1.91 -16.90
CA ASP A 272 1.63 1.63 -17.95
C ASP A 272 2.18 0.21 -17.78
N LYS A 273 2.40 -0.49 -18.89
CA LYS A 273 2.96 -1.84 -18.89
C LYS A 273 4.27 -1.98 -18.12
N HIS A 274 5.07 -0.91 -18.02
CA HIS A 274 6.31 -0.89 -17.26
C HIS A 274 6.15 -0.47 -15.79
N ALA A 275 4.94 -0.23 -15.29
CA ALA A 275 4.67 0.10 -13.89
C ALA A 275 5.42 -0.79 -12.87
N PRO A 276 5.51 -2.13 -13.04
CA PRO A 276 6.23 -3.01 -12.10
C PRO A 276 7.75 -2.78 -12.04
N HIS A 277 8.33 -2.01 -12.98
CA HIS A 277 9.74 -1.60 -12.92
C HIS A 277 9.96 -0.35 -12.08
N TYR A 278 8.90 0.37 -11.74
CA TYR A 278 8.96 1.60 -10.95
C TYR A 278 8.51 1.40 -9.50
N LEU A 279 7.73 0.36 -9.22
CA LEU A 279 7.35 -0.08 -7.88
C LEU A 279 7.01 -1.58 -7.90
N ASP A 280 7.23 -2.26 -6.78
CA ASP A 280 6.75 -3.62 -6.57
C ASP A 280 5.22 -3.69 -6.47
N ILE A 281 4.65 -4.88 -6.64
CA ILE A 281 3.20 -5.10 -6.74
C ILE A 281 2.49 -4.67 -5.46
N GLU A 282 3.05 -4.97 -4.29
CA GLU A 282 2.50 -4.57 -3.01
C GLU A 282 2.46 -3.04 -2.88
N SER A 283 3.54 -2.36 -3.24
CA SER A 283 3.61 -0.90 -3.26
C SER A 283 2.65 -0.28 -4.27
N ILE A 284 2.42 -0.91 -5.43
CA ILE A 284 1.43 -0.44 -6.41
C ILE A 284 0.03 -0.47 -5.82
N VAL A 285 -0.35 -1.54 -5.11
CA VAL A 285 -1.67 -1.64 -4.46
C VAL A 285 -1.83 -0.55 -3.42
N VAL A 286 -0.87 -0.40 -2.50
CA VAL A 286 -0.92 0.65 -1.46
C VAL A 286 -0.98 2.04 -2.08
N LEU A 287 -0.24 2.28 -3.16
CA LEU A 287 -0.30 3.53 -3.90
C LEU A 287 -1.68 3.79 -4.54
N GLY A 288 -2.31 2.75 -5.10
CA GLY A 288 -3.67 2.82 -5.59
C GLY A 288 -4.67 3.14 -4.48
N GLU A 289 -4.54 2.50 -3.32
CA GLU A 289 -5.38 2.76 -2.14
C GLU A 289 -5.23 4.20 -1.64
N GLU A 290 -4.00 4.71 -1.59
CA GLU A 290 -3.71 6.10 -1.23
C GLU A 290 -4.31 7.10 -2.22
N PHE A 291 -4.26 6.80 -3.52
CA PHE A 291 -4.91 7.62 -4.53
C PHE A 291 -6.43 7.61 -4.37
N ALA A 292 -7.04 6.43 -4.24
CA ALA A 292 -8.47 6.28 -4.04
C ALA A 292 -8.94 7.02 -2.78
N GLY A 293 -8.24 6.85 -1.67
CA GLY A 293 -8.51 7.57 -0.42
C GLY A 293 -8.55 9.08 -0.62
N ARG A 294 -7.50 9.66 -1.22
CA ARG A 294 -7.42 11.12 -1.48
C ARG A 294 -8.46 11.63 -2.46
N MET A 295 -8.90 10.81 -3.42
CA MET A 295 -9.98 11.15 -4.35
C MET A 295 -11.34 11.18 -3.65
N THR A 296 -11.51 10.37 -2.61
CA THR A 296 -12.79 10.18 -1.89
C THR A 296 -12.86 10.87 -0.52
N GLU A 297 -11.80 11.57 -0.11
CA GLU A 297 -11.80 12.40 1.09
C GLU A 297 -12.71 13.62 0.86
N GLU A 298 -13.77 13.75 1.67
CA GLU A 298 -14.59 14.95 1.74
C GLU A 298 -13.70 16.13 2.22
N ARG A 299 -13.51 17.14 1.37
CA ARG A 299 -12.81 18.38 1.72
C ARG A 299 -13.79 19.48 2.11
#